data_AF-A0A924IPM6-F1
#
_entry.id   AF-A0A924IPM6-F1
#
_cell.length_a   1.000
_cell.length_b   1.000
_cell.length_c   1.000
_cell.angle_alpha   90.00
_cell.angle_beta   90.00
_cell.angle_gamma   90.00
#
_symmetry.space_group_name_H-M   'P 1'
#
loop_
_entity.id
_entity.type
_entity.pdbx_description
1 polymer ?
#
loop_
_entity_poly.entity_id
_entity_poly.type
_entity_poly.pdbx_seq_one_letter_code
_entity_poly.pdbx_strand_id
1 'polypeptide(L)' 'MFCSPPAIALPAIHSDTALFLDFDGTLVDLADQPESVRVPSGLVPVLRQLAQQL' A
#
# COMPACT_ATOMS: atom_id res chain seq x y z
N MET A 1 10.52 -4.17 -34.50
CA MET A 1 10.52 -2.93 -33.70
C MET A 1 9.39 -3.09 -32.69
N PHE A 2 9.69 -3.54 -31.46
CA PHE A 2 8.67 -3.72 -30.43
C PHE A 2 8.49 -2.39 -29.71
N CYS A 3 7.26 -1.84 -29.73
CA CYS A 3 6.90 -0.71 -28.89
C CYS A 3 6.94 -1.18 -27.43
N SER A 4 7.75 -0.57 -26.57
CA SER A 4 7.62 -0.77 -25.13
C SER A 4 6.23 -0.29 -24.70
N PRO A 5 5.48 -1.05 -23.88
CA PRO A 5 4.25 -0.53 -23.30
C PRO A 5 4.59 0.73 -22.49
N PRO A 6 3.74 1.77 -22.51
CA PRO A 6 3.96 2.93 -21.66
C PRO A 6 4.02 2.45 -20.21
N ALA A 7 5.06 2.86 -19.48
CA ALA A 7 5.13 2.62 -18.05
C ALA A 7 3.90 3.29 -17.43
N ILE A 8 2.99 2.50 -16.87
CA ILE A 8 1.84 3.02 -16.14
C ILE A 8 2.41 3.71 -14.90
N ALA A 9 2.42 5.05 -14.92
CA ALA A 9 2.80 5.84 -13.76
C ALA A 9 1.68 5.77 -12.73
N LEU A 10 2.03 5.48 -11.49
CA LEU A 10 1.07 5.56 -10.38
C LEU A 10 0.61 7.02 -10.22
N PRO A 11 -0.67 7.25 -9.89
CA PRO A 11 -1.18 8.59 -9.64
C PRO A 11 -0.41 9.23 -8.48
N ALA A 12 -0.16 10.54 -8.59
CA ALA A 12 0.38 11.32 -7.49
C ALA A 12 -0.64 11.37 -6.34
N ILE A 13 -0.13 11.29 -5.11
CA ILE A 13 -0.95 11.38 -3.89
C ILE A 13 -0.87 12.83 -3.40
N HIS A 14 -2.04 13.42 -3.15
CA HIS A 14 -2.20 14.80 -2.68
C HIS A 14 -2.96 14.85 -1.35
N SER A 15 -2.95 16.00 -0.68
CA SER A 15 -3.62 16.23 0.62
C SER A 15 -5.15 16.27 0.56
N ASP A 16 -5.75 16.01 -0.60
CA ASP A 16 -7.19 15.85 -0.80
C ASP A 16 -7.53 14.43 -1.31
N THR A 17 -6.53 13.54 -1.32
CA THR A 17 -6.68 12.17 -1.79
C THR A 17 -7.23 11.28 -0.67
N ALA A 18 -8.34 10.61 -0.95
CA ALA A 18 -8.79 9.49 -0.14
C ALA A 18 -8.12 8.20 -0.62
N LEU A 19 -7.27 7.59 0.23
CA LEU A 19 -6.66 6.30 -0.06
C LEU A 19 -7.47 5.15 0.54
N PHE A 20 -7.79 4.17 -0.30
CA PHE A 20 -8.34 2.88 0.11
C PHE A 20 -7.25 1.85 -0.03
N LEU A 21 -6.85 1.24 1.08
CA LEU A 21 -5.80 0.25 1.14
C LEU A 21 -6.41 -1.07 1.59
N ASP A 22 -6.22 -2.11 0.79
CA ASP A 22 -6.48 -3.48 1.23
C ASP A 22 -5.38 -3.93 2.20
N PHE A 23 -5.63 -4.96 2.99
CA PHE A 23 -4.70 -5.41 4.03
C PHE A 23 -4.01 -6.72 3.65
N ASP A 24 -4.76 -7.81 3.55
CA ASP A 24 -4.25 -9.17 3.35
C ASP A 24 -3.73 -9.38 1.93
N GLY A 25 -2.43 -9.63 1.78
CA GLY A 25 -1.78 -9.74 0.47
C GLY A 25 -1.50 -8.39 -0.20
N THR A 26 -1.77 -7.28 0.49
CA THR A 26 -1.48 -5.92 0.02
C THR A 26 -0.51 -5.20 0.96
N LEU A 27 -0.89 -4.98 2.22
CA LEU A 27 -0.05 -4.32 3.22
C LEU A 27 0.71 -5.32 4.11
N VAL A 28 0.19 -6.53 4.24
CA VAL A 28 0.85 -7.65 4.94
C VAL A 28 0.79 -8.89 4.07
N ASP A 29 1.70 -9.83 4.33
CA ASP A 29 1.66 -11.14 3.67
C ASP A 29 0.42 -11.93 4.08
N LEU A 30 -0.13 -12.69 3.13
CA LEU A 30 -1.18 -13.66 3.43
C LEU A 30 -0.64 -14.74 4.37
N ALA A 31 -1.48 -15.16 5.31
CA ALA A 31 -1.18 -16.23 6.24
C ALA A 31 -2.22 -17.35 6.16
N ASP A 32 -1.82 -18.58 6.48
CA ASP A 32 -2.70 -19.75 6.44
C ASP A 32 -3.87 -19.65 7.43
N GLN A 33 -3.67 -18.91 8.54
CA GLN A 33 -4.66 -18.69 9.60
C GLN A 33 -4.58 -17.25 10.12
N PRO A 34 -5.69 -16.62 10.54
CA PRO A 34 -5.72 -15.22 10.96
C PRO A 34 -4.73 -14.84 12.08
N GLU A 35 -4.54 -15.71 13.07
CA GLU A 35 -3.61 -15.52 14.19
C GLU A 35 -2.13 -15.57 13.77
N SER A 36 -1.86 -16.09 12.57
CA SER A 36 -0.50 -16.21 12.03
C SER A 36 -0.07 -14.96 11.28
N VAL A 37 -0.98 -13.99 11.04
CA VAL A 37 -0.65 -12.72 10.40
C VAL A 37 0.43 -11.99 11.20
N ARG A 38 1.45 -11.51 10.49
CA ARG A 38 2.55 -10.74 11.05
C ARG A 38 2.51 -9.33 10.48
N VAL A 39 2.27 -8.34 11.35
CA VAL A 39 2.35 -6.93 10.97
C VAL A 39 3.82 -6.47 11.04
N PRO A 40 4.41 -5.98 9.94
CA PRO A 40 5.75 -5.41 9.99
C PRO A 40 5.77 -4.23 10.97
N SER A 41 6.80 -4.16 11.82
CA SER A 41 6.90 -3.14 12.88
C SER A 41 6.85 -1.70 12.34
N GLY A 42 7.29 -1.49 11.09
CA GLY A 42 7.25 -0.19 10.42
C GLY A 42 5.90 0.19 9.80
N LEU A 43 4.97 -0.75 9.63
CA LEU A 43 3.73 -0.49 8.89
C LEU A 43 2.86 0.57 9.58
N VAL A 44 2.62 0.42 10.89
CA VAL A 44 1.76 1.34 11.64
C VAL A 44 2.34 2.78 11.68
N PRO A 45 3.63 3.00 11.99
CA PRO A 45 4.23 4.32 11.88
C PRO A 45 4.08 4.95 10.49
N VAL A 46 4.31 4.18 9.42
CA VAL A 46 4.20 4.68 8.04
C VAL A 46 2.77 5.09 7.70
N LEU A 47 1.78 4.27 8.04
CA LEU A 47 0.36 4.61 7.79
C LEU A 47 -0.08 5.85 8.57
N ARG A 48 0.41 6.04 9.80
CA ARG A 48 0.15 7.27 10.58
C ARG A 48 0.75 8.51 9.91
N GLN A 49 2.00 8.42 9.44
CA GLN A 49 2.64 9.52 8.74
C GLN A 49 1.92 9.85 7.43
N LEU A 50 1.52 8.82 6.67
CA LEU A 50 0.75 9.00 5.44
C LEU A 50 -0.59 9.68 5.70
N ALA A 51 -1.33 9.22 6.72
CA ALA A 51 -2.63 9.81 7.08
C ALA A 51 -2.54 11.27 7.57
N GLN A 52 -1.36 11.74 8.01
CA GLN A 52 -1.14 13.15 8.35
C GLN A 52 -0.88 14.03 7.13
N GLN A 53 -0.59 13.43 5.97
CA GLN A 53 -0.30 14.12 4.71
C GLN A 53 -1.51 14.14 3.74
N LEU A 54 -2.55 13.36 4.06
CA LEU A 54 -3.85 13.31 3.39
C LEU A 54 -4.87 14.17 4.16
#